data_AF-A0A367HRV4-F1
#
_entry.id   AF-A0A367HRV4-F1
#
_cell.length_a   1.000
_cell.length_b   1.000
_cell.length_c   1.000
_cell.angle_alpha   90.00
_cell.angle_beta   90.00
_cell.angle_gamma   90.00
#
_symmetry.space_group_name_H-M   'P 1'
#
loop_
_entity.id
_entity.type
_entity.pdbx_description
1 polymer ?
#
loop_
_entity_poly.entity_id
_entity_poly.type
_entity_poly.pdbx_seq_one_letter_code
_entity_poly.pdbx_strand_id
1 'polypeptide(L)'
;MAPTPPRRGNLVAGVLAGFAAAVVTGLAYGLITGSIERQFGYAAFGIGFAVAVAAFKAGGRSFWLFVISAPLAVGATFFGQLLAVAMIETKDTAESVTDVFLSHFGLLLDAWSSDQSILRYAFLVLAVVGAWAGASRATE
;
A
#
# COMPACT_ATOMS: atom_id res chain seq x y z
N MET A 1 31.94 27.71 9.19
CA MET A 1 31.09 26.84 8.33
C MET A 1 29.75 27.54 8.17
N ALA A 2 29.36 27.88 6.95
CA ALA A 2 28.02 28.42 6.70
C ALA A 2 26.99 27.29 6.91
N PRO A 3 25.82 27.56 7.53
CA PRO A 3 24.80 26.54 7.71
C PRO A 3 24.34 26.04 6.34
N THR A 4 24.36 24.72 6.15
CA THR A 4 23.86 24.08 4.94
C THR A 4 22.41 24.55 4.73
N PRO A 5 22.07 25.16 3.59
CA PRO A 5 20.71 25.65 3.36
C PRO A 5 19.74 24.47 3.54
N PRO A 6 18.60 24.68 4.24
CA PRO A 6 17.64 23.63 4.47
C PRO A 6 17.28 23.00 3.13
N ARG A 7 17.49 21.70 3.00
CA ARG A 7 17.24 20.94 1.77
C ARG A 7 15.77 21.12 1.43
N ARG A 8 15.47 22.00 0.45
CA ARG A 8 14.09 22.27 0.03
C ARG A 8 13.56 20.98 -0.60
N GLY A 9 12.69 20.30 0.12
CA GLY A 9 12.04 19.09 -0.34
C GLY A 9 11.15 19.37 -1.55
N ASN A 10 11.16 18.48 -2.54
CA ASN A 10 10.25 18.57 -3.68
C ASN A 10 9.02 17.70 -3.41
N LEU A 11 7.95 18.33 -2.92
CA LEU A 11 6.68 17.67 -2.59
C LEU A 11 6.18 16.76 -3.73
N VAL A 12 6.24 17.24 -4.98
CA VAL A 12 5.78 16.49 -6.16
C VAL A 12 6.61 15.23 -6.36
N ALA A 13 7.94 15.33 -6.25
CA ALA A 13 8.82 14.16 -6.35
C ALA A 13 8.54 13.14 -5.23
N GLY A 14 8.26 13.61 -4.01
CA GLY A 14 7.84 12.76 -2.89
C GLY A 14 6.53 12.03 -3.16
N VAL A 15 5.51 12.73 -3.63
CA VAL A 15 4.22 12.12 -3.96
C VAL A 15 4.36 11.07 -5.05
N LEU A 16 5.12 11.37 -6.12
CA LEU A 16 5.37 10.43 -7.21
C LEU A 16 6.14 9.19 -6.74
N ALA A 17 7.18 9.37 -5.91
CA ALA A 17 7.95 8.26 -5.36
C ALA A 17 7.10 7.38 -4.44
N GLY A 18 6.29 7.99 -3.58
CA GLY A 18 5.33 7.28 -2.73
C GLY A 18 4.29 6.51 -3.55
N PHE A 19 3.78 7.11 -4.61
CA PHE A 19 2.82 6.47 -5.53
C PHE A 19 3.42 5.28 -6.27
N ALA A 20 4.62 5.43 -6.82
CA ALA A 20 5.32 4.32 -7.46
C ALA A 20 5.54 3.16 -6.47
N ALA A 21 6.01 3.47 -5.25
CA ALA A 21 6.18 2.46 -4.21
C ALA A 21 4.86 1.78 -3.85
N ALA A 22 3.76 2.54 -3.74
CA ALA A 22 2.42 2.03 -3.44
C ALA A 22 1.93 1.04 -4.51
N VAL A 23 2.11 1.38 -5.79
CA VAL A 23 1.74 0.49 -6.90
C VAL A 23 2.57 -0.79 -6.86
N VAL A 24 3.90 -0.69 -6.74
CA VAL A 24 4.78 -1.86 -6.74
C VAL A 24 4.48 -2.79 -5.56
N THR A 25 4.36 -2.22 -4.35
CA THR A 25 4.14 -3.02 -3.13
C THR A 25 2.73 -3.59 -3.06
N GLY A 26 1.71 -2.85 -3.51
CA GLY A 26 0.33 -3.35 -3.60
C GLY A 26 0.19 -4.51 -4.60
N LEU A 27 0.80 -4.38 -5.80
CA LEU A 27 0.84 -5.47 -6.78
C LEU A 27 1.59 -6.68 -6.25
N ALA A 28 2.79 -6.48 -5.69
CA ALA A 28 3.57 -7.58 -5.13
C ALA A 28 2.80 -8.31 -4.02
N TYR A 29 2.13 -7.58 -3.12
CA TYR A 29 1.34 -8.17 -2.05
C TYR A 29 0.15 -8.98 -2.59
N GLY A 30 -0.60 -8.44 -3.55
CA GLY A 30 -1.72 -9.14 -4.17
C GLY A 30 -1.28 -10.42 -4.87
N LEU A 31 -0.25 -10.33 -5.73
CA LEU A 31 0.30 -11.46 -6.49
C LEU A 31 0.89 -12.57 -5.58
N ILE A 32 1.56 -12.20 -4.50
CA ILE A 32 2.13 -13.18 -3.56
C ILE A 32 1.03 -13.81 -2.70
N THR A 33 0.10 -13.00 -2.20
CA THR A 33 -0.93 -13.49 -1.26
C THR A 33 -1.96 -14.38 -1.96
N GLY A 34 -2.42 -14.00 -3.15
CA GLY A 34 -3.39 -14.83 -3.87
C GLY A 34 -2.78 -16.10 -4.47
N SER A 35 -1.46 -16.13 -4.72
CA SER A 35 -0.80 -17.37 -5.15
C SER A 35 -0.62 -18.37 -4.00
N ILE A 36 -0.26 -17.89 -2.81
CA ILE A 36 0.03 -18.73 -1.63
C ILE A 36 -1.24 -19.01 -0.78
N GLU A 37 -2.38 -18.37 -1.07
CA GLU A 37 -3.65 -18.47 -0.30
C GLU A 37 -3.49 -18.15 1.20
N ARG A 38 -2.37 -17.52 1.58
CA ARG A 38 -2.04 -17.25 2.97
C ARG A 38 -1.79 -15.76 3.16
N GLN A 39 -2.64 -15.13 3.96
CA GLN A 39 -2.53 -13.71 4.27
C GLN A 39 -1.43 -13.46 5.30
N PHE A 40 -0.40 -12.71 4.90
CA PHE A 40 0.68 -12.29 5.80
C PHE A 40 0.41 -10.90 6.35
N GLY A 41 0.00 -10.82 7.62
CA GLY A 41 -0.30 -9.52 8.24
C GLY A 41 0.87 -8.55 8.37
N TYR A 42 2.09 -9.08 8.43
CA TYR A 42 3.31 -8.28 8.44
C TYR A 42 3.57 -7.55 7.12
N ALA A 43 3.00 -8.01 6.00
CA ALA A 43 3.23 -7.38 4.70
C ALA A 43 2.64 -5.96 4.65
N ALA A 44 1.47 -5.73 5.27
CA ALA A 44 0.84 -4.40 5.29
C ALA A 44 1.70 -3.34 5.99
N PHE A 45 2.37 -3.72 7.08
CA PHE A 45 3.35 -2.84 7.73
C PHE A 45 4.51 -2.51 6.78
N GLY A 46 5.03 -3.51 6.06
CA GLY A 46 6.09 -3.33 5.06
C GLY A 46 5.68 -2.42 3.90
N ILE A 47 4.45 -2.55 3.39
CA ILE A 47 3.86 -1.69 2.36
C ILE A 47 3.87 -0.24 2.85
N GLY A 48 3.30 0.01 4.04
CA GLY A 48 3.24 1.35 4.61
C GLY A 48 4.62 1.96 4.82
N PHE A 49 5.56 1.17 5.37
CA PHE A 49 6.93 1.59 5.57
C PHE A 49 7.62 1.97 4.26
N ALA A 50 7.54 1.11 3.24
CA ALA A 50 8.17 1.35 1.94
C ALA A 50 7.61 2.60 1.24
N VAL A 51 6.29 2.76 1.26
CA VAL A 51 5.59 3.93 0.68
C VAL A 51 6.05 5.22 1.34
N ALA A 52 6.05 5.26 2.68
CA ALA A 52 6.47 6.45 3.41
C ALA A 52 7.97 6.74 3.26
N VAL A 53 8.84 5.72 3.29
CA VAL A 53 10.28 5.92 3.05
C VAL A 53 10.52 6.49 1.65
N ALA A 54 9.87 5.96 0.62
CA ALA A 54 10.00 6.48 -0.74
C ALA A 54 9.53 7.94 -0.84
N ALA A 55 8.37 8.25 -0.25
CA ALA A 55 7.79 9.58 -0.28
C ALA A 55 8.64 10.63 0.44
N PHE A 56 9.11 10.33 1.65
CA PHE A 56 9.90 11.26 2.46
C PHE A 56 11.35 11.39 1.99
N LYS A 57 11.93 10.32 1.44
CA LYS A 57 13.30 10.36 0.89
C LYS A 57 13.40 11.23 -0.37
N ALA A 58 12.37 11.20 -1.23
CA ALA A 58 12.32 12.05 -2.43
C ALA A 58 11.75 13.44 -2.14
N GLY A 59 10.78 13.56 -1.23
CA GLY A 59 10.04 14.79 -0.96
C GLY A 59 10.53 15.63 0.21
N GLY A 60 11.43 15.11 1.04
CA GLY A 60 11.91 15.77 2.26
C GLY A 60 10.91 15.70 3.42
N ARG A 61 11.21 16.43 4.51
CA ARG A 61 10.33 16.48 5.69
C ARG A 61 9.20 17.50 5.46
N SER A 62 7.98 17.01 5.25
CA SER A 62 6.77 17.83 5.12
C SER A 62 5.58 17.15 5.78
N PHE A 63 4.76 17.93 6.50
CA PHE A 63 3.48 17.46 7.03
C PHE A 63 2.56 16.95 5.91
N TRP A 64 2.56 17.63 4.76
CA TRP A 64 1.76 17.23 3.60
C TRP A 64 2.15 15.88 3.02
N LEU A 65 3.43 15.52 3.08
CA LEU A 65 3.87 14.19 2.63
C LEU A 65 3.32 13.09 3.53
N PHE A 66 3.19 13.33 4.84
CA PHE A 66 2.56 12.36 5.74
C PHE A 66 1.08 12.18 5.39
N VAL A 67 0.37 13.31 5.23
CA VAL A 67 -1.06 13.35 4.90
C VAL A 67 -1.35 12.64 3.58
N ILE A 68 -0.42 12.66 2.63
CA ILE A 68 -0.57 11.99 1.33
C ILE A 68 -0.10 10.52 1.41
N SER A 69 1.05 10.24 2.02
CA SER A 69 1.63 8.90 2.06
C SER A 69 0.80 7.89 2.84
N ALA A 70 0.13 8.32 3.91
CA ALA A 70 -0.69 7.43 4.72
C ALA A 70 -1.92 6.89 3.95
N PRO A 71 -2.75 7.72 3.29
CA PRO A 71 -3.80 7.24 2.39
C PRO A 71 -3.26 6.38 1.25
N LEU A 72 -2.09 6.71 0.68
CA LEU A 72 -1.49 5.88 -0.36
C LEU A 72 -1.11 4.48 0.15
N ALA A 73 -0.56 4.38 1.36
CA ALA A 73 -0.23 3.10 1.99
C ALA A 73 -1.49 2.26 2.26
N VAL A 74 -2.55 2.90 2.77
CA VAL A 74 -3.85 2.24 2.98
C VAL A 74 -4.43 1.79 1.64
N GLY A 75 -4.44 2.66 0.64
CA GLY A 75 -4.93 2.36 -0.72
C GLY A 75 -4.16 1.21 -1.37
N ALA A 76 -2.83 1.18 -1.26
CA ALA A 76 -1.99 0.09 -1.76
C ALA A 76 -2.31 -1.25 -1.07
N THR A 77 -2.47 -1.22 0.24
CA THR A 77 -2.80 -2.41 1.04
C THR A 77 -4.18 -2.94 0.66
N PHE A 78 -5.17 -2.06 0.61
CA PHE A 78 -6.53 -2.38 0.21
C PHE A 78 -6.60 -2.94 -1.22
N PHE A 79 -5.91 -2.28 -2.16
CA PHE A 79 -5.81 -2.74 -3.54
C PHE A 79 -5.17 -4.13 -3.64
N GLY A 80 -4.08 -4.36 -2.92
CA GLY A 80 -3.42 -5.67 -2.88
C GLY A 80 -4.30 -6.75 -2.25
N GLN A 81 -5.12 -6.43 -1.24
CA GLN A 81 -6.12 -7.36 -0.70
C GLN A 81 -7.17 -7.73 -1.74
N LEU A 82 -7.72 -6.75 -2.48
CA LEU A 82 -8.69 -7.02 -3.54
C LEU A 82 -8.08 -7.88 -4.66
N LEU A 83 -6.83 -7.62 -5.04
CA LEU A 83 -6.14 -8.41 -6.05
C LEU A 83 -5.90 -9.85 -5.57
N ALA A 84 -5.57 -10.03 -4.29
CA ALA A 84 -5.44 -11.36 -3.70
C ALA A 84 -6.76 -12.14 -3.73
N VAL A 85 -7.87 -11.50 -3.36
CA VAL A 85 -9.22 -12.09 -3.44
C VAL A 85 -9.54 -12.47 -4.89
N ALA A 86 -9.33 -11.57 -5.85
CA ALA A 86 -9.58 -11.85 -7.26
C ALA A 86 -8.80 -13.06 -7.77
N MET A 87 -7.52 -13.16 -7.44
CA MET A 87 -6.72 -14.32 -7.86
C MET A 87 -7.19 -15.62 -7.22
N ILE A 88 -7.62 -15.59 -5.96
CA ILE A 88 -8.14 -16.77 -5.27
C ILE A 88 -9.44 -17.24 -5.94
N GLU A 89 -10.38 -16.32 -6.20
CA GLU A 89 -11.66 -16.63 -6.88
C GLU A 89 -11.45 -17.18 -8.30
N THR A 90 -10.47 -16.64 -9.04
CA THR A 90 -10.19 -17.07 -10.42
C THR A 90 -9.47 -18.42 -10.55
N LYS A 91 -8.98 -19.02 -9.45
CA LYS A 91 -8.28 -20.32 -9.51
C LYS A 91 -9.20 -21.45 -9.95
N ASP A 92 -10.49 -21.36 -9.61
CA ASP A 92 -11.49 -22.37 -9.92
C ASP A 92 -12.41 -21.97 -11.09
N THR A 93 -12.16 -20.82 -11.72
CA THR A 93 -12.92 -20.31 -12.87
C THR A 93 -12.06 -20.17 -14.12
N ALA A 94 -12.69 -20.16 -15.30
CA ALA A 94 -12.01 -19.92 -16.57
C ALA A 94 -11.74 -18.42 -16.85
N GLU A 95 -12.18 -17.54 -15.95
CA GLU A 95 -12.07 -16.09 -16.11
C GLU A 95 -10.67 -15.59 -15.74
N SER A 96 -10.23 -14.54 -16.44
CA SER A 96 -8.95 -13.90 -16.12
C SER A 96 -9.07 -13.05 -14.86
N VAL A 97 -7.99 -12.96 -14.07
CA VAL A 97 -7.91 -12.08 -12.89
C VAL A 97 -8.30 -10.64 -13.26
N THR A 98 -7.90 -10.18 -14.44
CA THR A 98 -8.19 -8.84 -14.92
C THR A 98 -9.67 -8.66 -15.25
N ASP A 99 -10.32 -9.64 -15.85
CA ASP A 99 -11.77 -9.59 -16.11
C ASP A 99 -12.56 -9.56 -14.81
N VAL A 100 -12.22 -10.41 -13.85
CA VAL A 100 -12.89 -10.39 -12.53
C VAL A 100 -12.61 -9.08 -11.80
N PHE A 101 -11.38 -8.56 -11.87
CA PHE A 101 -11.02 -7.31 -11.22
C PHE A 101 -11.70 -6.07 -11.80
N LEU A 102 -11.88 -6.01 -13.12
CA LEU A 102 -12.44 -4.84 -13.80
C LEU A 102 -13.95 -4.94 -14.01
N SER A 103 -14.44 -6.11 -14.41
CA SER A 103 -15.85 -6.34 -14.76
C SER A 103 -16.69 -6.78 -13.56
N HIS A 104 -16.07 -7.43 -12.57
CA HIS A 104 -16.75 -7.95 -11.38
C HIS A 104 -16.26 -7.30 -10.07
N PHE A 105 -15.77 -6.05 -10.15
CA PHE A 105 -15.25 -5.32 -9.00
C PHE A 105 -16.23 -5.24 -7.81
N GLY A 106 -17.53 -5.14 -8.09
CA GLY A 106 -18.58 -5.15 -7.06
C GLY A 106 -18.58 -6.45 -6.26
N LEU A 107 -18.42 -7.60 -6.92
CA LEU A 107 -18.33 -8.90 -6.26
C LEU A 107 -17.05 -9.03 -5.44
N LEU A 108 -15.94 -8.48 -5.91
CA LEU A 108 -14.70 -8.44 -5.14
C LEU A 108 -14.82 -7.57 -3.90
N LEU A 109 -15.50 -6.43 -3.99
CA LEU A 109 -15.76 -5.56 -2.86
C LEU A 109 -16.70 -6.23 -1.84
N ASP A 110 -17.70 -6.96 -2.32
CA ASP A 110 -18.60 -7.75 -1.48
C ASP A 110 -17.85 -8.91 -0.81
N ALA A 111 -17.05 -9.68 -1.53
CA ALA A 111 -16.19 -10.74 -0.96
C ALA A 111 -15.16 -10.16 0.03
N TRP A 112 -14.63 -8.97 -0.27
CA TRP A 112 -13.73 -8.25 0.62
C TRP A 112 -14.45 -7.73 1.89
N SER A 113 -15.71 -7.33 1.79
CA SER A 113 -16.46 -6.85 2.95
C SER A 113 -17.12 -7.99 3.74
N SER A 114 -17.42 -9.12 3.09
CA SER A 114 -18.14 -10.27 3.65
C SER A 114 -17.24 -11.19 4.46
N ASP A 115 -15.97 -11.36 4.09
CA ASP A 115 -14.99 -12.10 4.90
C ASP A 115 -14.48 -11.23 6.07
N GLN A 116 -15.41 -10.83 6.96
CA GLN A 116 -15.28 -9.90 8.11
C GLN A 116 -14.29 -10.36 9.21
N SER A 117 -13.12 -10.86 8.84
CA SER A 117 -12.03 -11.00 9.79
C SER A 117 -11.54 -9.60 10.19
N ILE A 118 -11.60 -9.30 11.50
CA ILE A 118 -10.98 -8.11 12.14
C ILE A 118 -9.54 -7.88 11.66
N LEU A 119 -8.86 -8.96 11.23
CA LEU A 119 -7.53 -8.97 10.66
C LEU A 119 -7.37 -8.06 9.42
N ARG A 120 -8.38 -7.95 8.53
CA ARG A 120 -8.28 -7.08 7.35
C ARG A 120 -8.16 -5.61 7.73
N TYR A 121 -8.99 -5.17 8.67
CA TYR A 121 -8.90 -3.82 9.24
C TYR A 121 -7.60 -3.62 10.02
N ALA A 122 -7.15 -4.64 10.75
CA ALA A 122 -5.85 -4.60 11.42
C ALA A 122 -4.70 -4.40 10.42
N PHE A 123 -4.76 -4.97 9.22
CA PHE A 123 -3.77 -4.74 8.17
C PHE A 123 -3.78 -3.30 7.66
N LEU A 124 -4.95 -2.68 7.49
CA LEU A 124 -5.03 -1.25 7.13
C LEU A 124 -4.43 -0.37 8.23
N VAL A 125 -4.69 -0.69 9.49
CA VAL A 125 -4.06 0.01 10.64
C VAL A 125 -2.55 -0.21 10.63
N LEU A 126 -2.07 -1.43 10.39
CA LEU A 126 -0.64 -1.73 10.29
C LEU A 126 0.04 -0.97 9.14
N ALA A 127 -0.66 -0.75 8.02
CA ALA A 127 -0.15 0.08 6.94
C ALA A 127 0.06 1.53 7.39
N VAL A 128 -0.86 2.09 8.19
CA VAL A 128 -0.70 3.42 8.78
C VAL A 128 0.48 3.46 9.76
N VAL A 129 0.59 2.45 10.64
CA VAL A 129 1.70 2.34 11.60
C VAL A 129 3.04 2.21 10.87
N GLY A 130 3.09 1.40 9.82
CA GLY A 130 4.25 1.25 8.95
C GLY A 130 4.62 2.55 8.26
N ALA A 131 3.64 3.28 7.74
CA ALA A 131 3.86 4.58 7.12
C ALA A 131 4.42 5.61 8.12
N TRP A 132 3.92 5.61 9.35
CA TRP A 132 4.48 6.46 10.40
C TRP A 132 5.93 6.08 10.75
N ALA A 133 6.22 4.79 10.90
CA ALA A 133 7.58 4.30 11.15
C ALA A 133 8.54 4.58 9.98
N GLY A 134 8.07 4.52 8.74
CA GLY A 134 8.86 4.85 7.55
C GLY A 134 9.13 6.35 7.44
N ALA A 135 8.13 7.17 7.75
CA ALA A 135 8.27 8.63 7.76
C ALA A 135 9.26 9.09 8.84
N SER A 136 9.20 8.53 10.06
CA SER A 136 10.15 8.88 11.12
C SER A 136 11.59 8.53 10.73
N ARG A 137 11.82 7.32 10.22
CA ARG A 137 13.15 6.86 9.75
C ARG A 137 13.70 7.63 8.58
N ALA A 138 12.87 8.10 7.65
CA ALA A 138 13.31 8.89 6.51
C ALA A 138 13.68 10.34 6.90
N THR A 139 13.40 10.74 8.15
CA THR A 139 13.59 12.11 8.64
C THR A 139 14.56 12.24 9.82
N GLU A 140 15.06 11.11 10.33
CA GLU A 140 16.31 11.01 11.11
C GLU A 140 17.51 11.32 10.21
#